data_AF-A0A8S1BFI3-F1
#
_entry.id   AF-A0A8S1BFI3-F1
#
_cell.length_a   1.000
_cell.length_b   1.000
_cell.length_c   1.000
_cell.angle_alpha   90.00
_cell.angle_beta   90.00
_cell.angle_gamma   90.00
#
_symmetry.space_group_name_H-M   'P 1'
#
loop_
_entity.id
_entity.type
_entity.pdbx_description
1 polymer ?
#
loop_
_entity_poly.entity_id
_entity_poly.type
_entity_poly.pdbx_seq_one_letter_code
_entity_poly.pdbx_strand_id
1 'polypeptide(L)'
;MFKVSQHHEYAYRRRLRRRPPQLSKIDILKASVKTVSKEYCQESSICGLKHLVDDTTPFIERLVWIIMLVVSVGCSIALVQITFNKFYSAPLVTTQLPDGIPVDNIIFPAVGLCTNNRISKQAVSELAKSLLKEERNKQYNENEMMTLLAGLGQLYGMSMNVNNVSPIALHNALGEYDVHELMRKLQFSDAYDFPDSPSGSFAMQIVSPSVQVSASFTKASRDIQHVPISLRKCRFYDESSFLSFYTYSDCMLKCRMLFLLDRCNCTPFNMPKINTARTCNMKDVQCLKLYYSQSIAVQPINVETVPEELELNLVNGGIDCPMCYPTCSKTTYGYDFNNVVIYPEFLNTVPDSDRDDWL
;
A
#
# COMPACT_ATOMS: atom_id res chain seq x y z
N MET A 1 -3.98 45.97 105.96
CA MET A 1 -3.61 44.56 106.26
C MET A 1 -4.20 43.72 105.13
N PHE A 2 -3.47 43.15 104.17
CA PHE A 2 -2.29 42.27 104.25
C PHE A 2 -1.28 42.60 103.13
N LYS A 3 0.02 42.58 103.46
CA LYS A 3 1.14 42.69 102.51
C LYS A 3 1.35 41.33 101.82
N VAL A 4 1.17 41.25 100.51
CA VAL A 4 1.67 40.14 99.69
C VAL A 4 3.20 40.27 99.61
N SER A 5 3.89 39.17 99.91
CA SER A 5 5.35 39.08 100.00
C SER A 5 6.03 39.38 98.66
N GLN A 6 6.82 40.46 98.61
CA GLN A 6 7.59 40.91 97.44
C GLN A 6 8.54 39.84 96.88
N HIS A 7 8.93 38.84 97.67
CA HIS A 7 9.88 37.79 97.23
C HIS A 7 9.33 36.86 96.13
N HIS A 8 8.02 36.61 96.09
CA HIS A 8 7.42 35.76 95.05
C HIS A 8 7.31 36.47 93.70
N GLU A 9 7.13 37.79 93.70
CA GLU A 9 7.01 38.60 92.49
C GLU A 9 8.37 38.74 91.76
N TYR A 10 9.47 38.83 92.51
CA TYR A 10 10.83 38.87 91.94
C TYR A 10 11.24 37.53 91.31
N ALA A 11 10.87 36.39 91.90
CA ALA A 11 11.15 35.07 91.33
C ALA A 11 10.34 34.82 90.04
N TYR A 12 9.10 35.31 89.99
CA TYR A 12 8.25 35.25 88.80
C TYR A 12 8.77 36.12 87.65
N ARG A 13 9.18 37.38 87.93
CA ARG A 13 9.77 38.28 86.92
C ARG A 13 11.11 37.79 86.37
N ARG A 14 11.90 37.02 87.14
CA ARG A 14 13.19 36.46 86.67
C ARG A 14 13.01 35.33 85.64
N ARG A 15 11.91 34.56 85.71
CA ARG A 15 11.62 33.51 84.70
C ARG A 15 11.18 34.08 83.35
N LEU A 16 10.47 35.21 83.36
CA LEU A 16 10.02 35.91 82.13
C LEU A 16 11.13 36.65 81.37
N ARG A 17 12.36 36.71 81.91
CA ARG A 17 13.52 37.37 81.28
C ARG A 17 14.49 36.42 80.56
N ARG A 18 14.15 35.14 80.38
CA ARG A 18 14.87 34.29 79.42
C ARG A 18 14.41 34.67 78.01
N ARG A 19 15.19 35.49 77.30
CA ARG A 19 15.02 35.68 75.86
C ARG A 19 15.03 34.30 75.20
N PRO A 20 14.05 33.94 74.36
CA PRO A 20 14.17 32.74 73.54
C PRO A 20 15.44 32.87 72.69
N PRO A 21 16.19 31.79 72.43
CA PRO A 21 17.33 31.85 71.53
C PRO A 21 16.86 32.46 70.20
N GLN A 22 17.66 33.36 69.62
CA GLN A 22 17.40 33.88 68.26
C GLN A 22 17.50 32.70 67.30
N LEU A 23 16.36 32.11 66.92
CA LEU A 23 16.31 31.09 65.87
C LEU A 23 16.77 31.74 64.57
N SER A 24 17.70 31.09 63.87
CA SER A 24 18.17 31.55 62.57
C SER A 24 16.99 31.61 61.60
N LYS A 25 17.00 32.53 60.63
CA LYS A 25 16.00 32.58 59.54
C LYS A 25 15.88 31.22 58.84
N ILE A 26 16.97 30.45 58.80
CA ILE A 26 17.04 29.09 58.26
C ILE A 26 16.23 28.10 59.11
N ASP A 27 16.26 28.23 60.44
CA ASP A 27 15.51 27.36 61.35
C ASP A 27 14.01 27.63 61.24
N ILE A 28 13.62 28.90 61.08
CA ILE A 28 12.24 29.33 60.85
C ILE A 28 11.75 28.81 59.49
N LEU A 29 12.56 28.95 58.43
CA LEU A 29 12.25 28.42 57.11
C LEU A 29 12.08 26.89 57.16
N LYS A 30 13.00 26.18 57.83
CA LYS A 30 12.95 24.71 57.96
C LYS A 30 11.70 24.25 58.72
N ALA A 31 11.34 24.94 59.80
CA ALA A 31 10.12 24.67 60.55
C ALA A 31 8.88 24.93 59.69
N SER A 32 8.84 26.07 59.00
CA SER A 32 7.74 26.44 58.11
C SER A 32 7.56 25.44 56.96
N VAL A 33 8.64 25.05 56.29
CA VAL A 33 8.61 24.06 55.20
C VAL A 33 8.13 22.70 55.72
N LYS A 34 8.56 22.29 56.91
CA LYS A 34 8.12 21.03 57.53
C LYS A 34 6.63 21.02 57.84
N THR A 35 6.10 22.11 58.38
CA THR A 35 4.66 22.22 58.69
C THR A 35 3.84 22.25 57.40
N VAL A 36 4.23 23.07 56.43
CA VAL A 36 3.50 23.21 55.16
C VAL A 36 3.52 21.91 54.35
N SER A 37 4.66 21.22 54.28
CA SER A 37 4.73 19.92 53.60
C SER A 37 3.91 18.85 54.31
N LYS A 38 3.82 18.87 55.64
CA LYS A 38 2.97 17.97 56.42
C LYS A 38 1.49 18.22 56.15
N GLU A 39 1.05 19.47 56.21
CA GLU A 39 -0.32 19.88 55.90
C GLU A 39 -0.69 19.54 54.45
N TYR A 40 0.19 19.83 53.50
CA TYR A 40 -0.01 19.48 52.09
C TYR A 40 -0.21 17.97 51.90
N CYS A 41 0.63 17.13 52.52
CA CYS A 41 0.50 15.68 52.41
C CYS A 41 -0.75 15.10 53.08
N GLN A 42 -1.30 15.79 54.09
CA GLN A 42 -2.53 15.39 54.78
C GLN A 42 -3.80 15.77 53.98
N GLU A 43 -3.77 16.92 53.31
CA GLU A 43 -4.89 17.46 52.53
C GLU A 43 -4.82 17.16 51.02
N SER A 44 -3.74 16.53 50.56
CA SER A 44 -3.55 16.19 49.14
C SER A 44 -4.53 15.12 48.66
N SER A 45 -4.93 15.25 47.39
CA SER A 45 -5.73 14.25 46.67
C SER A 45 -4.92 13.01 46.24
N ILE A 46 -3.61 12.98 46.47
CA ILE A 46 -2.76 11.82 46.17
C ILE A 46 -3.02 10.72 47.19
N CYS A 47 -3.64 9.62 46.73
CA CYS A 47 -3.93 8.45 47.53
C CYS A 47 -2.66 7.89 48.20
N GLY A 48 -2.74 7.65 49.51
CA GLY A 48 -1.64 7.06 50.30
C GLY A 48 -0.66 8.07 50.91
N LEU A 49 -0.64 9.33 50.46
CA LEU A 49 0.30 10.35 50.95
C LEU A 49 0.01 10.76 52.41
N LYS A 50 -1.25 10.76 52.82
CA LYS A 50 -1.69 11.01 54.21
C LYS A 50 -1.11 10.00 55.20
N HIS A 51 -1.10 8.71 54.84
CA HIS A 51 -0.60 7.62 55.69
C HIS A 51 0.92 7.66 55.89
N LEU A 52 1.65 8.33 54.99
CA LEU A 52 3.10 8.53 55.09
C LEU A 52 3.48 9.58 56.14
N VAL A 53 2.59 10.53 56.40
CA VAL A 53 2.85 11.74 57.21
C VAL A 53 2.12 11.72 58.57
N ASP A 54 1.07 10.91 58.71
CA ASP A 54 0.36 10.73 59.97
C ASP A 54 1.27 10.11 61.05
N ASP A 55 1.31 10.73 62.23
CA ASP A 55 2.19 10.30 63.33
C ASP A 55 1.70 8.98 63.97
N THR A 56 0.44 8.59 63.70
CA THR A 56 -0.20 7.40 64.27
C THR A 56 0.05 6.11 63.47
N THR A 57 0.58 6.19 62.25
CA THR A 57 0.80 5.00 61.41
C THR A 57 2.07 4.24 61.79
N PRO A 58 2.01 2.91 61.97
CA PRO A 58 3.17 2.09 62.27
C PRO A 58 4.16 2.04 61.11
N PHE A 59 5.44 1.83 61.41
CA PHE A 59 6.53 1.86 60.43
C PHE A 59 6.32 0.89 59.24
N ILE A 60 5.80 -0.30 59.50
CA ILE A 60 5.54 -1.31 58.46
C ILE A 60 4.46 -0.83 57.47
N GLU A 61 3.40 -0.19 57.98
CA GLU A 61 2.33 0.36 57.12
C GLU A 61 2.87 1.49 56.24
N ARG A 62 3.74 2.35 56.78
CA ARG A 62 4.41 3.40 55.98
C ARG A 62 5.24 2.82 54.84
N LEU A 63 5.97 1.72 55.08
CA LEU A 63 6.76 1.05 54.06
C LEU A 63 5.88 0.45 52.95
N VAL A 64 4.74 -0.14 53.30
CA VAL A 64 3.75 -0.63 52.32
C VAL A 64 3.21 0.52 51.46
N TRP A 65 2.85 1.65 52.07
CA TRP A 65 2.37 2.82 51.32
C TRP A 65 3.43 3.45 50.42
N ILE A 66 4.70 3.47 50.85
CA ILE A 66 5.83 3.92 50.01
C ILE A 66 5.95 3.01 48.78
N ILE A 67 5.93 1.68 48.96
CA ILE A 67 6.03 0.73 47.85
C ILE A 67 4.85 0.91 46.89
N MET A 68 3.62 1.00 47.41
CA MET A 68 2.42 1.20 46.60
C MET A 68 2.48 2.50 45.79
N LEU A 69 2.99 3.58 46.37
CA LEU A 69 3.14 4.87 45.69
C LEU A 69 4.21 4.80 44.60
N VAL A 70 5.36 4.17 44.88
CA VAL A 70 6.43 3.97 43.88
C VAL A 70 5.96 3.11 42.71
N VAL A 71 5.26 2.01 42.99
CA VAL A 71 4.68 1.13 41.96
C VAL A 71 3.63 1.89 41.15
N SER A 72 2.74 2.65 41.79
CA SER A 72 1.72 3.46 41.11
C SER A 72 2.33 4.51 40.17
N VAL A 73 3.37 5.21 40.61
CA VAL A 73 4.11 6.18 39.78
C VAL A 73 4.82 5.47 38.63
N GLY A 74 5.48 4.34 38.89
CA GLY A 74 6.14 3.53 37.85
C GLY A 74 5.16 3.06 36.77
N CYS A 75 4.00 2.53 37.17
CA CYS A 75 2.92 2.15 36.26
C CYS A 75 2.39 3.34 35.46
N SER A 76 2.21 4.49 36.10
CA SER A 76 1.72 5.71 35.43
C SER A 76 2.69 6.19 34.36
N ILE A 77 4.00 6.23 34.66
CA ILE A 77 5.04 6.61 33.69
C ILE A 77 5.07 5.62 32.53
N ALA A 78 5.03 4.31 32.83
CA ALA A 78 5.01 3.27 31.80
C ALA A 78 3.80 3.39 30.88
N LEU A 79 2.60 3.62 31.44
CA LEU A 79 1.38 3.82 30.65
C LEU A 79 1.48 5.07 29.76
N VAL A 80 1.98 6.19 30.29
CA VAL A 80 2.19 7.40 29.49
C VAL A 80 3.16 7.13 28.35
N GLN A 81 4.29 6.44 28.60
CA GLN A 81 5.23 6.09 27.54
C GLN A 81 4.61 5.19 26.47
N ILE A 82 3.84 4.17 26.87
CA ILE A 82 3.15 3.27 25.94
C ILE A 82 2.14 4.05 25.08
N THR A 83 1.31 4.87 25.71
CA THR A 83 0.29 5.66 25.01
C THR A 83 0.91 6.70 24.09
N PHE A 84 1.95 7.39 24.55
CA PHE A 84 2.66 8.39 23.76
C PHE A 84 3.35 7.75 22.55
N ASN A 85 4.02 6.60 22.73
CA ASN A 85 4.64 5.88 21.62
C ASN A 85 3.61 5.40 20.59
N LYS A 86 2.43 4.93 21.05
CA LYS A 86 1.32 4.54 20.16
C LYS A 86 0.75 5.73 19.39
N PHE A 87 0.59 6.89 20.04
CA PHE A 87 0.10 8.11 19.40
C PHE A 87 1.03 8.59 18.29
N TYR A 88 2.36 8.57 18.52
CA TYR A 88 3.34 8.95 17.51
C TYR A 88 3.49 7.93 16.38
N SER A 89 3.28 6.64 16.67
CA SER A 89 3.42 5.58 15.67
C SER A 89 2.21 5.45 14.74
N ALA A 90 1.00 5.83 15.18
CA ALA A 90 -0.23 5.70 14.41
C ALA A 90 -1.15 6.94 14.54
N PRO A 91 -0.82 8.06 13.85
CA PRO A 91 -1.56 9.33 13.96
C PRO A 91 -2.90 9.34 13.20
N LEU A 92 -3.26 8.25 12.52
CA LEU A 92 -4.45 8.17 11.67
C LEU A 92 -5.50 7.26 12.27
N VAL A 93 -6.77 7.68 12.18
CA VAL A 93 -7.94 6.90 12.61
C VAL A 93 -8.81 6.61 11.39
N THR A 94 -9.18 5.34 11.22
CA THR A 94 -10.13 4.91 10.19
C THR A 94 -11.49 4.66 10.82
N THR A 95 -12.53 5.33 10.33
CA THR A 95 -13.92 5.15 10.78
C THR A 95 -14.76 4.58 9.65
N GLN A 96 -15.73 3.74 9.97
CA GLN A 96 -16.74 3.30 9.01
C GLN A 96 -17.80 4.39 8.88
N LEU A 97 -18.14 4.80 7.67
CA LEU A 97 -19.27 5.70 7.46
C LEU A 97 -20.57 4.89 7.62
N PRO A 98 -21.46 5.27 8.56
CA PRO A 98 -22.69 4.53 8.83
C PRO A 98 -23.75 4.72 7.73
N ASP A 99 -23.71 5.85 7.02
CA ASP A 99 -24.66 6.15 5.96
C ASP A 99 -24.22 5.49 4.66
N GLY A 100 -25.10 4.64 4.11
CA GLY A 100 -24.96 4.16 2.74
C GLY A 100 -24.98 5.34 1.78
N ILE A 101 -24.02 5.38 0.85
CA ILE A 101 -24.03 6.36 -0.23
C ILE A 101 -25.16 5.96 -1.19
N PRO A 102 -26.06 6.87 -1.59
CA PRO A 102 -27.10 6.55 -2.56
C PRO A 102 -26.47 6.08 -3.88
N VAL A 103 -27.11 5.11 -4.54
CA VAL A 103 -26.59 4.46 -5.75
C VAL A 103 -26.31 5.48 -6.87
N ASP A 104 -27.08 6.56 -6.93
CA ASP A 104 -26.91 7.63 -7.94
C ASP A 104 -25.58 8.39 -7.83
N ASN A 105 -24.96 8.39 -6.65
CA ASN A 105 -23.65 9.02 -6.42
C ASN A 105 -22.49 8.05 -6.66
N ILE A 106 -22.77 6.79 -7.00
CA ILE A 106 -21.76 5.78 -7.30
C ILE A 106 -21.46 5.82 -8.80
N ILE A 107 -20.21 6.12 -9.13
CA ILE A 107 -19.74 6.06 -10.52
C ILE A 107 -19.75 4.59 -10.95
N PHE A 108 -20.45 4.27 -12.04
CA PHE A 108 -20.40 2.92 -12.60
C PHE A 108 -18.99 2.63 -13.15
N PRO A 109 -18.40 1.44 -12.89
CA PRO A 109 -17.05 1.13 -13.36
C PRO A 109 -16.99 1.08 -14.89
N ALA A 110 -15.81 1.37 -15.45
CA ALA A 110 -15.55 1.12 -16.86
C ALA A 110 -15.56 -0.39 -17.13
N VAL A 111 -16.37 -0.82 -18.09
CA VAL A 111 -16.46 -2.23 -18.52
C VAL A 111 -15.92 -2.35 -19.94
N GLY A 112 -14.77 -3.02 -20.07
CA GLY A 112 -14.19 -3.37 -21.36
C GLY A 112 -14.53 -4.81 -21.73
N LEU A 113 -15.12 -5.02 -22.91
CA LEU A 113 -15.35 -6.35 -23.45
C LEU A 113 -14.22 -6.68 -24.42
N CYS A 114 -13.41 -7.68 -24.09
CA CYS A 114 -12.35 -8.18 -24.95
C CYS A 114 -12.60 -9.63 -25.36
N THR A 115 -12.23 -9.98 -26.58
CA THR A 115 -12.17 -11.37 -27.02
C THR A 115 -10.95 -12.06 -26.40
N ASN A 116 -11.07 -13.35 -26.07
CA ASN A 116 -9.91 -14.18 -25.72
C ASN A 116 -8.95 -14.35 -26.91
N ASN A 117 -9.45 -14.16 -28.14
CA ASN A 117 -8.63 -14.22 -29.33
C ASN A 117 -7.82 -12.92 -29.51
N ARG A 118 -6.54 -12.97 -29.14
CA ARG A 118 -5.63 -11.80 -29.20
C ARG A 118 -5.23 -11.42 -30.62
N ILE A 119 -5.17 -12.39 -31.54
CA ILE A 119 -4.63 -12.22 -32.89
C ILE A 119 -5.64 -12.79 -33.89
N SER A 120 -6.13 -11.97 -34.83
CA SER A 120 -7.05 -12.42 -35.87
C SER A 120 -6.37 -13.39 -36.84
N LYS A 121 -6.92 -14.61 -36.96
CA LYS A 121 -6.43 -15.63 -37.90
C LYS A 121 -6.50 -15.13 -39.35
N GLN A 122 -7.55 -14.39 -39.69
CA GLN A 122 -7.72 -13.81 -41.03
C GLN A 122 -6.65 -12.77 -41.34
N ALA A 123 -6.43 -11.81 -40.43
CA ALA A 123 -5.41 -10.78 -40.61
C ALA A 123 -4.00 -11.38 -40.70
N VAL A 124 -3.71 -12.42 -39.92
CA VAL A 124 -2.43 -13.16 -40.01
C VAL A 124 -2.30 -13.91 -41.34
N SER A 125 -3.37 -14.50 -41.86
CA SER A 125 -3.35 -15.16 -43.18
C SER A 125 -3.08 -14.17 -44.32
N GLU A 126 -3.67 -12.98 -44.27
CA GLU A 126 -3.39 -11.91 -45.23
C GLU A 126 -1.93 -11.44 -45.13
N LEU A 127 -1.42 -11.27 -43.91
CA LEU A 127 -0.02 -10.93 -43.66
C LEU A 127 0.93 -12.04 -44.16
N ALA A 128 0.60 -13.31 -43.94
CA ALA A 128 1.39 -14.44 -44.44
C ALA A 128 1.50 -14.39 -45.97
N LYS A 129 0.38 -14.16 -46.66
CA LYS A 129 0.35 -14.03 -48.12
C LYS A 129 1.16 -12.83 -48.62
N SER A 130 1.19 -11.71 -47.90
CA SER A 130 2.05 -10.58 -48.28
C SER A 130 3.53 -10.89 -48.06
N LEU A 131 3.88 -11.52 -46.94
CA LEU A 131 5.26 -11.84 -46.59
C LEU A 131 5.87 -12.87 -47.54
N LEU A 132 5.10 -13.87 -48.00
CA LEU A 132 5.56 -14.89 -48.95
C LEU A 132 5.89 -14.34 -50.35
N LYS A 133 5.38 -13.14 -50.70
CA LYS A 133 5.74 -12.47 -51.97
C LYS A 133 7.16 -11.90 -51.93
N GLU A 134 7.74 -11.72 -50.75
CA GLU A 134 9.08 -11.15 -50.60
C GLU A 134 10.18 -12.21 -50.80
N GLU A 135 11.26 -11.84 -51.49
CA GLU A 135 12.37 -12.75 -51.82
C GLU A 135 12.96 -13.48 -50.60
N ARG A 136 13.09 -12.79 -49.47
CA ARG A 136 13.63 -13.32 -48.22
C ARG A 136 12.79 -14.43 -47.58
N ASN A 137 11.53 -14.56 -47.98
CA ASN A 137 10.57 -15.49 -47.39
C ASN A 137 10.18 -16.64 -48.34
N LYS A 138 10.77 -16.71 -49.54
CA LYS A 138 10.49 -17.79 -50.52
C LYS A 138 10.83 -19.20 -50.02
N GLN A 139 11.67 -19.31 -48.99
CA GLN A 139 12.01 -20.58 -48.37
C GLN A 139 10.87 -21.18 -47.53
N TYR A 140 9.85 -20.39 -47.20
CA TYR A 140 8.75 -20.81 -46.34
C TYR A 140 7.49 -21.15 -47.14
N ASN A 141 6.79 -22.19 -46.70
CA ASN A 141 5.42 -22.49 -47.16
C ASN A 141 4.37 -21.69 -46.38
N GLU A 142 3.12 -21.64 -46.85
CA GLU A 142 2.03 -20.94 -46.14
C GLU A 142 1.81 -21.45 -44.71
N ASN A 143 1.79 -22.77 -44.52
CA ASN A 143 1.66 -23.37 -43.18
C ASN A 143 2.84 -23.05 -42.26
N GLU A 144 4.06 -23.00 -42.81
CA GLU A 144 5.27 -22.67 -42.06
C GLU A 144 5.27 -21.19 -41.67
N MET A 145 4.88 -20.30 -42.59
CA MET A 145 4.73 -18.86 -42.33
C MET A 145 3.66 -18.60 -41.26
N MET A 146 2.51 -19.29 -41.35
CA MET A 146 1.46 -19.20 -40.32
C MET A 146 1.95 -19.68 -38.95
N THR A 147 2.74 -20.76 -38.90
CA THR A 147 3.36 -21.26 -37.66
C THR A 147 4.37 -20.26 -37.12
N LEU A 148 5.17 -19.63 -37.99
CA LEU A 148 6.14 -18.60 -37.62
C LEU A 148 5.45 -17.37 -37.04
N LEU A 149 4.37 -16.90 -37.69
CA LEU A 149 3.57 -15.75 -37.25
C LEU A 149 2.82 -16.01 -35.94
N ALA A 150 2.47 -17.26 -35.61
CA ALA A 150 1.96 -17.60 -34.28
C ALA A 150 2.97 -17.26 -33.16
N GLY A 151 4.26 -17.15 -33.49
CA GLY A 151 5.31 -16.64 -32.61
C GLY A 151 5.07 -15.22 -32.09
N LEU A 152 4.28 -14.40 -32.80
CA LEU A 152 3.89 -13.05 -32.35
C LEU A 152 3.17 -13.09 -30.99
N GLY A 153 2.54 -14.21 -30.63
CA GLY A 153 1.94 -14.43 -29.31
C GLY A 153 2.94 -14.32 -28.16
N GLN A 154 4.24 -14.55 -28.40
CA GLN A 154 5.28 -14.45 -27.37
C GLN A 154 5.47 -13.02 -26.87
N LEU A 155 5.13 -12.00 -27.67
CA LEU A 155 5.17 -10.60 -27.23
C LEU A 155 4.11 -10.28 -26.17
N TYR A 156 3.07 -11.12 -26.04
CA TYR A 156 2.07 -11.02 -24.96
C TYR A 156 2.46 -11.74 -23.67
N GLY A 157 3.66 -12.34 -23.59
CA GLY A 157 4.02 -13.21 -22.46
C GLY A 157 3.23 -14.53 -22.45
N MET A 158 2.56 -14.88 -23.55
CA MET A 158 1.89 -16.17 -23.68
C MET A 158 2.96 -17.26 -23.78
N SER A 159 3.07 -18.12 -22.77
CA SER A 159 3.85 -19.35 -22.86
C SER A 159 3.10 -20.35 -23.75
N MET A 160 3.15 -20.11 -25.05
CA MET A 160 2.76 -21.13 -26.01
C MET A 160 3.68 -22.33 -25.79
N ASN A 161 3.14 -23.55 -25.79
CA ASN A 161 3.89 -24.82 -25.95
C ASN A 161 4.50 -24.93 -27.36
N VAL A 162 5.04 -23.82 -27.87
CA VAL A 162 5.68 -23.72 -29.15
C VAL A 162 7.16 -23.51 -28.86
N ASN A 163 7.78 -24.58 -28.35
CA ASN A 163 9.23 -24.71 -28.23
C ASN A 163 9.94 -24.63 -29.60
N ASN A 164 9.18 -24.54 -30.70
CA ASN A 164 9.68 -24.67 -32.06
C ASN A 164 9.74 -23.35 -32.85
N VAL A 165 9.23 -22.23 -32.32
CA VAL A 165 9.25 -20.95 -33.05
C VAL A 165 10.35 -20.04 -32.48
N SER A 166 11.41 -19.88 -33.28
CA SER A 166 12.51 -18.97 -32.99
C SER A 166 12.05 -17.51 -33.16
N PRO A 167 12.10 -16.68 -32.10
CA PRO A 167 11.78 -15.25 -32.19
C PRO A 167 12.62 -14.54 -33.25
N ILE A 168 13.88 -14.96 -33.39
CA ILE A 168 14.86 -14.38 -34.30
C ILE A 168 14.50 -14.72 -35.76
N ALA A 169 14.06 -15.96 -36.02
CA ALA A 169 13.60 -16.36 -37.36
C ALA A 169 12.37 -15.54 -37.77
N LEU A 170 11.41 -15.34 -36.85
CA LEU A 170 10.24 -14.50 -37.10
C LEU A 170 10.64 -13.04 -37.34
N HIS A 171 11.58 -12.49 -36.57
CA HIS A 171 12.10 -11.15 -36.81
C HIS A 171 12.69 -11.00 -38.22
N ASN A 172 13.49 -11.96 -38.66
CA ASN A 172 14.11 -11.95 -39.99
C ASN A 172 13.06 -12.07 -41.12
N ALA A 173 12.01 -12.87 -40.90
CA ALA A 173 10.90 -13.02 -41.85
C ALA A 173 10.00 -11.77 -41.93
N LEU A 174 9.87 -11.00 -40.82
CA LEU A 174 9.12 -9.74 -40.79
C LEU A 174 9.91 -8.56 -41.32
N GLY A 175 11.23 -8.52 -41.10
CA GLY A 175 12.14 -7.55 -41.71
C GLY A 175 12.21 -6.25 -40.94
N GLU A 176 12.08 -5.13 -41.61
CA GLU A 176 11.88 -3.84 -40.96
C GLU A 176 10.39 -3.62 -40.74
N TYR A 177 9.98 -3.50 -39.48
CA TYR A 177 8.59 -3.33 -39.10
C TYR A 177 8.47 -2.54 -37.80
N ASP A 178 7.42 -1.75 -37.70
CA ASP A 178 6.99 -1.18 -36.44
C ASP A 178 6.06 -2.18 -35.72
N VAL A 179 6.45 -2.60 -34.52
CA VAL A 179 5.71 -3.60 -33.74
C VAL A 179 4.31 -3.10 -33.41
N HIS A 180 4.17 -1.81 -33.07
CA HIS A 180 2.89 -1.22 -32.70
C HIS A 180 1.95 -1.17 -33.91
N GLU A 181 2.44 -0.76 -35.08
CA GLU A 181 1.62 -0.76 -36.30
C GLU A 181 1.23 -2.18 -36.74
N LEU A 182 2.19 -3.11 -36.72
CA LEU A 182 1.96 -4.51 -37.06
C LEU A 182 0.88 -5.12 -36.16
N MET A 183 1.04 -4.95 -34.85
CA MET A 183 0.13 -5.48 -33.85
C MET A 183 -1.26 -4.85 -33.95
N ARG A 184 -1.34 -3.54 -34.19
CA ARG A 184 -2.62 -2.83 -34.39
C ARG A 184 -3.42 -3.39 -35.59
N LYS A 185 -2.75 -3.85 -36.66
CA LYS A 185 -3.42 -4.46 -37.83
C LYS A 185 -3.91 -5.88 -37.55
N LEU A 186 -3.30 -6.58 -36.59
CA LEU A 186 -3.59 -7.98 -36.29
C LEU A 186 -4.58 -8.16 -35.13
N GLN A 187 -4.75 -7.14 -34.29
CA GLN A 187 -5.57 -7.16 -33.09
C GLN A 187 -7.00 -6.66 -33.35
N PHE A 188 -7.92 -7.09 -32.49
CA PHE A 188 -9.30 -6.58 -32.45
C PHE A 188 -9.43 -5.31 -31.58
N SER A 189 -8.48 -5.04 -30.69
CA SER A 189 -8.48 -3.92 -29.75
C SER A 189 -7.30 -2.97 -30.00
N ASP A 190 -7.39 -1.74 -29.52
CA ASP A 190 -6.22 -0.85 -29.45
C ASP A 190 -5.14 -1.50 -28.56
N ALA A 191 -3.88 -1.39 -28.98
CA ALA A 191 -2.74 -1.93 -28.25
C ALA A 191 -2.44 -1.15 -26.95
N TYR A 192 -2.91 0.10 -26.82
CA TYR A 192 -2.71 0.94 -25.63
C TYR A 192 -3.88 0.95 -24.65
N ASP A 193 -5.03 0.38 -25.02
CA ASP A 193 -6.24 0.33 -24.16
C ASP A 193 -6.29 -0.95 -23.30
N PHE A 194 -5.12 -1.54 -23.01
CA PHE A 194 -5.04 -2.76 -22.20
C PHE A 194 -4.82 -2.41 -20.73
N PRO A 195 -5.76 -2.78 -19.83
CA PRO A 195 -5.60 -2.48 -18.43
C PRO A 195 -4.50 -3.37 -17.80
N ASP A 196 -3.69 -2.80 -16.90
CA ASP A 196 -2.53 -3.49 -16.31
C ASP A 196 -2.90 -4.50 -15.20
N SER A 197 -3.04 -5.79 -15.57
CA SER A 197 -3.58 -6.82 -14.66
C SER A 197 -2.80 -6.97 -13.35
N PRO A 198 -1.45 -7.00 -13.36
CA PRO A 198 -0.65 -7.14 -12.15
C PRO A 198 -0.81 -5.97 -11.16
N SER A 199 -1.24 -4.79 -11.60
CA SER A 199 -1.50 -3.65 -10.72
C SER A 199 -2.76 -3.83 -9.85
N GLY A 200 -3.60 -4.83 -10.12
CA GLY A 200 -4.80 -5.16 -9.32
C GLY A 200 -5.94 -4.14 -9.44
N SER A 201 -5.94 -3.31 -10.48
CA SER A 201 -6.92 -2.23 -10.65
C SER A 201 -8.22 -2.65 -11.35
N PHE A 202 -8.29 -3.87 -11.89
CA PHE A 202 -9.47 -4.40 -12.56
C PHE A 202 -9.51 -5.92 -12.41
N ALA A 203 -10.65 -6.49 -12.77
CA ALA A 203 -10.84 -7.93 -12.89
C ALA A 203 -11.24 -8.30 -14.31
N MET A 204 -10.71 -9.40 -14.80
CA MET A 204 -11.05 -9.98 -16.09
C MET A 204 -11.63 -11.36 -15.85
N GLN A 205 -12.82 -11.59 -16.39
CA GLN A 205 -13.52 -12.88 -16.32
C GLN A 205 -14.11 -13.17 -17.71
N ILE A 206 -14.16 -14.45 -18.07
CA ILE A 206 -14.95 -14.88 -19.23
C ILE A 206 -16.42 -14.54 -18.93
N VAL A 207 -17.06 -13.79 -19.84
CA VAL A 207 -18.41 -13.23 -19.62
C VAL A 207 -19.40 -14.34 -19.26
N SER A 208 -19.82 -14.36 -17.99
CA SER A 208 -21.05 -15.02 -17.56
C SER A 208 -22.23 -14.09 -17.84
N PRO A 209 -23.43 -14.61 -18.15
CA PRO A 209 -24.59 -13.80 -18.55
C PRO A 209 -25.13 -12.88 -17.45
N SER A 210 -24.73 -13.08 -16.18
CA SER A 210 -25.10 -12.23 -15.06
C SER A 210 -23.88 -11.86 -14.22
N VAL A 211 -23.66 -10.56 -14.06
CA VAL A 211 -22.60 -9.98 -13.23
C VAL A 211 -23.24 -9.07 -12.20
N GLN A 212 -23.06 -9.37 -10.92
CA GLN A 212 -23.43 -8.49 -9.83
C GLN A 212 -22.20 -7.68 -9.41
N VAL A 213 -22.37 -6.36 -9.29
CA VAL A 213 -21.29 -5.45 -8.90
C VAL A 213 -21.64 -4.83 -7.54
N SER A 214 -20.71 -4.91 -6.61
CA SER A 214 -20.75 -4.19 -5.33
C SER A 214 -19.63 -3.17 -5.28
N ALA A 215 -19.86 -2.01 -4.67
CA ALA A 215 -18.85 -0.96 -4.55
C ALA A 215 -18.56 -0.68 -3.07
N SER A 216 -17.28 -0.52 -2.74
CA SER A 216 -16.80 -0.07 -1.43
C SER A 216 -15.89 1.13 -1.61
N PHE A 217 -16.01 2.10 -0.70
CA PHE A 217 -15.32 3.38 -0.79
C PHE A 217 -14.42 3.58 0.42
N THR A 218 -13.18 3.95 0.16
CA THR A 218 -12.27 4.47 1.17
C THR A 218 -11.94 5.91 0.81
N LYS A 219 -12.31 6.86 1.68
CA LYS A 219 -12.04 8.29 1.48
C LYS A 219 -11.20 8.81 2.62
N ALA A 220 -10.07 9.42 2.28
CA ALA A 220 -9.24 10.15 3.23
C ALA A 220 -9.66 11.61 3.30
N SER A 221 -9.71 12.20 4.50
CA SER A 221 -9.84 13.65 4.64
C SER A 221 -8.63 14.33 4.01
N ARG A 222 -8.81 15.47 3.36
CA ARG A 222 -7.66 16.27 2.88
C ARG A 222 -6.82 16.81 4.03
N ASP A 223 -7.35 16.85 5.25
CA ASP A 223 -6.59 17.32 6.40
C ASP A 223 -5.32 16.49 6.60
N ILE A 224 -5.30 15.19 6.30
CA ILE A 224 -4.09 14.36 6.48
C ILE A 224 -2.99 14.65 5.44
N GLN A 225 -3.20 15.62 4.54
CA GLN A 225 -2.22 15.99 3.51
C GLN A 225 -0.91 16.53 4.13
N HIS A 226 -0.98 17.19 5.28
CA HIS A 226 0.20 17.68 6.01
C HIS A 226 1.03 16.57 6.68
N VAL A 227 0.45 15.37 6.87
CA VAL A 227 1.15 14.23 7.46
C VAL A 227 2.08 13.62 6.41
N PRO A 228 3.37 13.40 6.73
CA PRO A 228 4.33 12.87 5.75
C PRO A 228 3.94 11.47 5.27
N ILE A 229 4.22 11.19 3.98
CA ILE A 229 3.89 9.92 3.30
C ILE A 229 4.41 8.70 4.08
N SER A 230 5.58 8.82 4.71
CA SER A 230 6.19 7.75 5.51
C SER A 230 5.34 7.29 6.70
N LEU A 231 4.55 8.20 7.29
CA LEU A 231 3.64 7.92 8.41
C LEU A 231 2.24 7.53 7.91
N ARG A 232 1.69 8.25 6.92
CA ARG A 232 0.33 7.96 6.42
C ARG A 232 0.24 6.77 5.45
N LYS A 233 1.38 6.31 4.91
CA LYS A 233 1.50 5.17 3.98
C LYS A 233 0.61 5.24 2.73
N CYS A 234 0.18 6.44 2.35
CA CYS A 234 -0.61 6.66 1.15
C CYS A 234 -0.26 8.00 0.50
N ARG A 235 -0.65 8.17 -0.77
CA ARG A 235 -0.44 9.39 -1.55
C ARG A 235 -1.76 9.87 -2.17
N PHE A 236 -1.98 11.18 -2.20
CA PHE A 236 -3.08 11.82 -2.93
C PHE A 236 -2.74 11.97 -4.41
N TYR A 237 -3.77 12.14 -5.24
CA TYR A 237 -3.65 12.14 -6.71
C TYR A 237 -2.79 13.30 -7.26
N ASP A 238 -2.61 14.37 -6.49
CA ASP A 238 -1.97 15.63 -6.86
C ASP A 238 -0.56 15.82 -6.25
N GLU A 239 -0.06 14.85 -5.49
CA GLU A 239 1.22 14.96 -4.76
C GLU A 239 2.43 14.38 -5.49
N SER A 240 2.20 13.74 -6.63
CA SER A 240 3.26 13.08 -7.39
C SER A 240 3.91 14.04 -8.37
N SER A 241 5.23 14.17 -8.32
CA SER A 241 6.01 14.75 -9.42
C SER A 241 6.22 13.77 -10.58
N PHE A 242 5.92 12.49 -10.38
CA PHE A 242 6.17 11.42 -11.33
C PHE A 242 5.03 11.23 -12.34
N LEU A 243 3.82 11.65 -11.98
CA LEU A 243 2.60 11.50 -12.79
C LEU A 243 1.75 12.75 -12.60
N SER A 244 1.14 13.26 -13.68
CA SER A 244 0.22 14.41 -13.59
C SER A 244 -1.00 14.11 -12.71
N PHE A 245 -1.47 12.86 -12.74
CA PHE A 245 -2.49 12.33 -11.85
C PHE A 245 -2.00 11.00 -11.28
N TYR A 246 -1.84 10.94 -9.98
CA TYR A 246 -1.32 9.78 -9.30
C TYR A 246 -2.41 8.77 -9.00
N THR A 247 -2.28 7.58 -9.57
CA THR A 247 -2.94 6.38 -9.09
C THR A 247 -1.90 5.33 -8.75
N TYR A 248 -2.24 4.40 -7.85
CA TYR A 248 -1.32 3.31 -7.51
C TYR A 248 -1.01 2.46 -8.74
N SER A 249 -2.02 2.14 -9.55
CA SER A 249 -1.87 1.37 -10.79
C SER A 249 -0.99 2.05 -11.82
N ASP A 250 -1.15 3.36 -12.04
CA ASP A 250 -0.32 4.08 -13.02
C ASP A 250 1.14 4.18 -12.54
N CYS A 251 1.34 4.32 -11.23
CA CYS A 251 2.67 4.31 -10.64
C CYS A 251 3.35 2.95 -10.85
N MET A 252 2.63 1.86 -10.54
CA MET A 252 3.14 0.50 -10.70
C MET A 252 3.43 0.16 -12.16
N LEU A 253 2.52 0.52 -13.07
CA LEU A 253 2.73 0.36 -14.52
C LEU A 253 3.98 1.10 -14.97
N LYS A 254 4.14 2.36 -14.59
CA LYS A 254 5.32 3.15 -14.96
C LYS A 254 6.61 2.65 -14.29
N CYS A 255 6.54 2.15 -13.06
CA CYS A 255 7.68 1.50 -12.39
C CYS A 255 8.14 0.25 -13.16
N ARG A 256 7.19 -0.62 -13.52
CA ARG A 256 7.44 -1.82 -14.34
C ARG A 256 8.01 -1.47 -15.73
N MET A 257 7.49 -0.42 -16.37
CA MET A 257 8.01 0.05 -17.65
C MET A 257 9.47 0.50 -17.55
N LEU A 258 9.83 1.24 -16.49
CA LEU A 258 11.20 1.67 -16.25
C LEU A 258 12.13 0.49 -15.95
N PHE A 259 11.65 -0.50 -15.19
CA PHE A 259 12.40 -1.73 -14.93
C PHE A 259 12.70 -2.50 -16.23
N LEU A 260 11.70 -2.70 -17.09
CA LEU A 260 11.91 -3.38 -18.38
C LEU A 260 12.79 -2.55 -19.33
N LEU A 261 12.68 -1.21 -19.27
CA LEU A 261 13.55 -0.33 -20.04
C LEU A 261 15.01 -0.43 -19.58
N ASP A 262 15.27 -0.50 -18.27
CA ASP A 262 16.63 -0.65 -17.72
C ASP A 262 17.25 -2.01 -18.06
N ARG A 263 16.46 -3.10 -17.97
CA ARG A 263 16.95 -4.47 -18.21
C ARG A 263 17.01 -4.86 -19.68
N CYS A 264 16.04 -4.45 -20.49
CA CYS A 264 15.89 -4.86 -21.88
C CYS A 264 16.07 -3.71 -22.90
N ASN A 265 16.32 -2.47 -22.48
CA ASN A 265 16.50 -1.30 -23.35
C ASN A 265 15.34 -1.03 -24.32
N CYS A 266 14.13 -1.49 -23.98
CA CYS A 266 12.92 -1.29 -24.78
C CYS A 266 11.67 -1.37 -23.88
N THR A 267 10.56 -0.82 -24.37
CA THR A 267 9.25 -0.94 -23.69
C THR A 267 8.32 -1.88 -24.45
N PRO A 268 7.58 -2.78 -23.77
CA PRO A 268 6.57 -3.61 -24.42
C PRO A 268 5.55 -2.81 -25.25
N PHE A 269 5.02 -3.42 -26.31
CA PHE A 269 4.08 -2.74 -27.22
C PHE A 269 2.69 -2.49 -26.60
N ASN A 270 2.32 -3.31 -25.60
CA ASN A 270 1.05 -3.25 -24.88
C ASN A 270 1.09 -2.31 -23.66
N MET A 271 2.04 -1.37 -23.66
CA MET A 271 2.21 -0.36 -22.63
C MET A 271 2.25 1.02 -23.28
N PRO A 272 1.84 2.09 -22.57
CA PRO A 272 1.92 3.46 -23.10
C PRO A 272 3.31 3.78 -23.65
N LYS A 273 3.38 4.51 -24.77
CA LYS A 273 4.67 4.84 -25.38
C LYS A 273 5.45 5.86 -24.56
N ILE A 274 6.72 5.57 -24.26
CA ILE A 274 7.67 6.54 -23.71
C ILE A 274 8.42 7.18 -24.89
N ASN A 275 8.38 8.50 -25.01
CA ASN A 275 8.97 9.22 -26.17
C ASN A 275 10.47 8.94 -26.39
N THR A 276 11.21 8.61 -25.34
CA THR A 276 12.65 8.35 -25.39
C THR A 276 13.02 6.88 -25.63
N ALA A 277 12.05 5.97 -25.62
CA ALA A 277 12.29 4.53 -25.69
C ALA A 277 11.69 3.90 -26.95
N ARG A 278 12.39 2.92 -27.52
CA ARG A 278 11.86 2.09 -28.61
C ARG A 278 10.92 1.02 -28.07
N THR A 279 9.97 0.59 -28.89
CA THR A 279 9.12 -0.56 -28.60
C THR A 279 9.91 -1.86 -28.77
N CYS A 280 9.74 -2.80 -27.85
CA CYS A 280 10.35 -4.13 -27.93
C CYS A 280 9.81 -4.90 -29.14
N ASN A 281 10.70 -5.56 -29.87
CA ASN A 281 10.37 -6.39 -31.03
C ASN A 281 10.69 -7.87 -30.75
N MET A 282 10.60 -8.71 -31.78
CA MET A 282 10.81 -10.15 -31.64
C MET A 282 12.24 -10.54 -31.19
N LYS A 283 13.25 -9.68 -31.40
CA LYS A 283 14.62 -9.90 -30.87
C LYS A 283 14.67 -9.82 -29.34
N ASP A 284 13.82 -8.98 -28.76
CA ASP A 284 13.84 -8.67 -27.33
C ASP A 284 13.04 -9.70 -26.50
N VAL A 285 12.30 -10.60 -27.15
CA VAL A 285 11.43 -11.60 -26.50
C VAL A 285 12.18 -12.46 -25.49
N GLN A 286 13.43 -12.82 -25.76
CA GLN A 286 14.23 -13.61 -24.83
C GLN A 286 14.48 -12.84 -23.53
N CYS A 287 14.78 -11.53 -23.61
CA CYS A 287 14.95 -10.67 -22.45
C CYS A 287 13.63 -10.47 -21.70
N LEU A 288 12.54 -10.20 -22.43
CA LEU A 288 11.21 -10.03 -21.85
C LEU A 288 10.76 -11.28 -21.09
N LYS A 289 10.99 -12.48 -21.63
CA LYS A 289 10.67 -13.75 -20.95
C LYS A 289 11.51 -13.95 -19.68
N LEU A 290 12.79 -13.60 -19.72
CA LEU A 290 13.69 -13.72 -18.56
C LEU A 290 13.21 -12.88 -17.36
N TYR A 291 12.74 -11.66 -17.64
CA TYR A 291 12.32 -10.70 -16.61
C TYR A 291 10.81 -10.63 -16.38
N TYR A 292 10.00 -11.42 -17.10
CA TYR A 292 8.54 -11.37 -17.02
C TYR A 292 8.04 -11.57 -15.59
N SER A 293 8.44 -12.67 -14.95
CA SER A 293 8.01 -13.03 -13.59
C SER A 293 8.42 -11.98 -12.54
N GLN A 294 9.61 -11.39 -12.68
CA GLN A 294 10.09 -10.33 -11.80
C GLN A 294 9.27 -9.05 -12.01
N SER A 295 8.99 -8.70 -13.26
CA SER A 295 8.27 -7.47 -13.63
C SER A 295 6.83 -7.42 -13.13
N ILE A 296 6.19 -8.57 -12.88
CA ILE A 296 4.81 -8.66 -12.39
C ILE A 296 4.71 -8.85 -10.87
N ALA A 297 5.81 -9.24 -10.22
CA ALA A 297 5.86 -9.43 -8.77
C ALA A 297 6.33 -8.13 -8.11
N VAL A 298 5.62 -7.68 -7.07
CA VAL A 298 6.02 -6.48 -6.31
C VAL A 298 6.69 -6.90 -5.03
N GLN A 299 7.88 -6.37 -4.75
CA GLN A 299 8.53 -6.62 -3.48
C GLN A 299 7.88 -5.74 -2.39
N PRO A 300 7.41 -6.32 -1.27
CA PRO A 300 6.75 -5.54 -0.24
C PRO A 300 7.72 -4.58 0.45
N ILE A 301 7.32 -3.31 0.55
CA ILE A 301 8.11 -2.26 1.21
C ILE A 301 8.20 -2.58 2.72
N ASN A 302 9.43 -2.79 3.22
CA ASN A 302 9.78 -3.11 4.62
C ASN A 302 9.46 -4.54 5.13
N VAL A 303 9.53 -5.57 4.30
CA VAL A 303 9.60 -6.96 4.82
C VAL A 303 11.07 -7.35 4.91
N GLU A 304 11.47 -7.92 6.06
CA GLU A 304 12.79 -8.52 6.26
C GLU A 304 13.13 -9.42 5.06
N THR A 305 14.37 -9.33 4.58
CA THR A 305 14.90 -10.17 3.51
C THR A 305 14.47 -11.61 3.76
N VAL A 306 13.68 -12.16 2.84
CA VAL A 306 13.33 -13.58 2.88
C VAL A 306 14.67 -14.34 2.92
N PRO A 307 14.86 -15.30 3.84
CA PRO A 307 16.08 -16.11 3.83
C PRO A 307 16.30 -16.69 2.44
N GLU A 308 17.54 -16.64 1.95
CA GLU A 308 17.94 -17.08 0.59
C GLU A 308 17.47 -18.52 0.27
N GLU A 309 17.25 -19.33 1.31
CA GLU A 309 16.73 -20.70 1.25
C GLU A 309 15.23 -20.82 0.90
N LEU A 310 14.43 -19.75 1.12
CA LEU A 310 13.01 -19.65 0.78
C LEU A 310 12.75 -18.84 -0.50
N GLU A 311 13.77 -18.18 -1.05
CA GLU A 311 13.66 -17.61 -2.38
C GLU A 311 13.63 -18.73 -3.41
N LEU A 312 12.54 -18.81 -4.17
CA LEU A 312 12.51 -19.66 -5.35
C LEU A 312 13.58 -19.13 -6.31
N ASN A 313 14.66 -19.89 -6.54
CA ASN A 313 15.80 -19.57 -7.43
C ASN A 313 15.42 -19.05 -8.84
N LEU A 314 14.14 -19.15 -9.24
CA LEU A 314 13.63 -18.70 -10.54
C LEU A 314 13.14 -17.24 -10.55
N VAL A 315 12.96 -16.60 -9.40
CA VAL A 315 12.49 -15.22 -9.28
C VAL A 315 13.54 -14.47 -8.48
N ASN A 316 14.43 -13.70 -9.11
CA ASN A 316 15.42 -12.85 -8.41
C ASN A 316 14.74 -11.70 -7.65
N GLY A 317 13.72 -11.99 -6.83
CA GLY A 317 12.82 -11.03 -6.22
C GLY A 317 11.82 -10.40 -7.20
N GLY A 318 10.82 -9.71 -6.64
CA GLY A 318 9.95 -8.81 -7.40
C GLY A 318 10.62 -7.47 -7.71
N ILE A 319 9.96 -6.59 -8.44
CA ILE A 319 10.41 -5.21 -8.63
C ILE A 319 10.29 -4.41 -7.32
N ASP A 320 11.32 -3.60 -7.03
CA ASP A 320 11.30 -2.62 -5.95
C ASP A 320 10.78 -1.28 -6.48
N CYS A 321 9.63 -0.85 -5.96
CA CYS A 321 8.95 0.40 -6.33
C CYS A 321 8.71 1.28 -5.09
N PRO A 322 9.76 1.82 -4.45
CA PRO A 322 9.65 2.53 -3.17
C PRO A 322 8.87 3.86 -3.28
N MET A 323 8.69 4.34 -4.51
CA MET A 323 7.94 5.56 -4.83
C MET A 323 6.43 5.35 -4.98
N CYS A 324 5.96 4.10 -5.08
CA CYS A 324 4.57 3.77 -5.34
C CYS A 324 3.83 3.40 -4.04
N TYR A 325 3.29 4.42 -3.37
CA TYR A 325 2.39 4.27 -2.23
C TYR A 325 0.94 4.05 -2.66
N PRO A 326 0.12 3.29 -1.92
CA PRO A 326 -1.32 3.21 -2.18
C PRO A 326 -1.98 4.60 -2.25
N THR A 327 -3.05 4.73 -3.05
CA THR A 327 -3.84 5.96 -3.09
C THR A 327 -4.60 6.16 -1.78
N CYS A 328 -4.59 7.38 -1.23
CA CYS A 328 -5.28 7.66 0.04
C CYS A 328 -6.80 7.53 -0.06
N SER A 329 -7.37 7.79 -1.24
CA SER A 329 -8.79 7.55 -1.51
C SER A 329 -8.92 6.61 -2.70
N LYS A 330 -9.78 5.60 -2.59
CA LYS A 330 -10.06 4.64 -3.65
C LYS A 330 -11.48 4.10 -3.58
N THR A 331 -12.03 3.79 -4.75
CA THR A 331 -13.24 2.99 -4.90
C THR A 331 -12.84 1.60 -5.34
N THR A 332 -13.30 0.58 -4.63
CA THR A 332 -13.05 -0.82 -4.96
C THR A 332 -14.37 -1.47 -5.35
N TYR A 333 -14.39 -2.14 -6.50
CA TYR A 333 -15.55 -2.87 -6.98
C TYR A 333 -15.35 -4.36 -6.71
N GLY A 334 -16.26 -4.95 -5.94
CA GLY A 334 -16.43 -6.39 -5.83
C GLY A 334 -17.36 -6.88 -6.94
N TYR A 335 -17.08 -8.06 -7.46
CA TYR A 335 -17.87 -8.68 -8.53
C TYR A 335 -18.24 -10.09 -8.11
N ASP A 336 -19.52 -10.43 -8.30
CA ASP A 336 -20.02 -11.78 -8.12
C ASP A 336 -20.58 -12.26 -9.46
N PHE A 337 -19.99 -13.33 -9.98
CA PHE A 337 -20.38 -13.92 -11.25
C PHE A 337 -21.34 -15.07 -11.01
N ASN A 338 -22.55 -14.94 -11.52
CA ASN A 338 -23.53 -16.02 -11.49
C ASN A 338 -23.56 -16.70 -12.85
N ASN A 339 -23.14 -17.96 -12.87
CA ASN A 339 -23.22 -18.79 -14.07
C ASN A 339 -24.69 -19.15 -14.33
N VAL A 340 -25.29 -18.51 -15.32
CA VAL A 340 -26.57 -18.96 -15.87
C VAL A 340 -26.25 -19.88 -17.05
N VAL A 341 -26.96 -21.00 -17.15
CA VAL A 341 -26.86 -21.88 -18.30
C VAL A 341 -27.33 -21.10 -19.53
N ILE A 342 -26.41 -20.82 -20.45
CA ILE A 342 -26.76 -20.27 -21.76
C ILE A 342 -27.15 -21.45 -22.63
N TYR A 343 -28.43 -21.56 -22.95
CA TYR A 343 -28.87 -22.58 -23.89
C TYR A 343 -28.49 -22.16 -25.32
N PRO A 344 -27.87 -23.04 -26.12
CA PRO A 344 -27.45 -22.73 -27.49
C PRO A 344 -28.59 -22.23 -28.38
N GLU A 345 -29.84 -22.65 -28.14
CA GLU A 345 -31.01 -22.19 -28.88
C GLU A 345 -31.33 -20.68 -28.76
N PHE A 346 -30.77 -19.97 -27.78
CA PHE A 346 -30.98 -18.52 -27.60
C PHE A 346 -29.75 -17.66 -27.90
N LEU A 347 -28.61 -18.27 -28.22
CA LEU A 347 -27.49 -17.55 -28.83
C LEU A 347 -27.88 -17.29 -30.28
N ASN A 348 -27.80 -16.04 -30.73
CA ASN A 348 -28.01 -15.68 -32.13
C ASN A 348 -27.16 -16.61 -33.01
N THR A 349 -27.80 -17.63 -33.58
CA THR A 349 -27.19 -18.40 -34.64
C THR A 349 -27.15 -17.45 -35.81
N VAL A 350 -25.95 -17.05 -36.21
CA VAL A 350 -25.75 -16.42 -37.51
C VAL A 350 -26.40 -17.36 -38.53
N PRO A 351 -27.39 -16.91 -39.33
CA PRO A 351 -28.04 -17.74 -40.32
C PRO A 351 -26.97 -18.41 -41.18
N ASP A 352 -27.13 -19.70 -41.50
CA ASP A 352 -26.14 -20.48 -42.26
C ASP A 352 -25.78 -19.85 -43.62
N SER A 353 -26.59 -18.91 -44.13
CA SER A 353 -26.29 -18.13 -45.33
C SER A 353 -25.07 -17.21 -45.22
N ASP A 354 -24.64 -16.86 -44.01
CA ASP A 354 -23.50 -15.97 -43.75
C ASP A 354 -22.23 -16.74 -43.31
N ARG A 355 -22.27 -18.09 -43.27
CA ARG A 355 -21.07 -18.91 -43.11
C ARG A 355 -20.43 -19.17 -44.48
N ASP A 356 -19.25 -18.60 -44.72
CA ASP A 356 -18.40 -19.06 -45.82
C ASP A 356 -17.93 -20.51 -45.56
N ASP A 357 -18.09 -21.38 -46.57
CA ASP A 357 -17.90 -22.86 -46.53
C ASP A 357 -16.48 -23.37 -46.19
N TRP A 358 -15.54 -22.50 -45.81
CA TRP A 358 -14.14 -22.89 -45.54
C TRP A 358 -13.63 -22.52 -44.13
N LEU A 359 -14.52 -22.24 -43.18
CA LEU A 359 -14.16 -22.07 -41.76
C LEU A 359 -14.08 -23.38 -40.98
#